data_AF-A0A2T4G6S5-F1
#
_entry.id   AF-A0A2T4G6S5-F1
#
_cell.length_a   1.000
_cell.length_b   1.000
_cell.length_c   1.000
_cell.angle_alpha   90.00
_cell.angle_beta   90.00
_cell.angle_gamma   90.00
#
_symmetry.space_group_name_H-M   'P 1'
#
loop_
_entity.id
_entity.type
_entity.pdbx_description
1 polymer ?
#
loop_
_entity_poly.entity_id
_entity_poly.type
_entity_poly.pdbx_seq_one_letter_code
_entity_poly.pdbx_strand_id
1 'polypeptide(L)' 'MARLLAVSGSLRQASSNSILLRAAERLCPEGILITHYEGIGELPHFNPDLFEDPPETIMALRSII' A
#
# COMPACT_ATOMS: atom_id res chain seq x y z
N MET A 1 18.33 -8.87 -0.19
CA MET A 1 17.69 -7.55 -0.27
C MET A 1 16.19 -7.75 -0.11
N ALA A 2 15.57 -7.16 0.91
CA ALA A 2 14.13 -7.28 1.17
C ALA A 2 13.37 -6.09 0.57
N ARG A 3 12.20 -6.36 -0.01
CA ARG A 3 11.29 -5.34 -0.55
C ARG A 3 10.01 -5.35 0.27
N LEU A 4 9.62 -4.19 0.78
CA LEU A 4 8.44 -4.02 1.61
C LEU A 4 7.49 -3.01 0.96
N LEU A 5 6.21 -3.36 0.88
CA LEU A 5 5.15 -2.43 0.49
C LEU A 5 4.51 -1.87 1.76
N ALA A 6 4.68 -0.58 2.00
CA ALA A 6 4.08 0.16 3.10
C ALA A 6 2.66 0.63 2.72
N VAL A 7 1.66 0.18 3.48
CA VAL A 7 0.25 0.54 3.28
C VAL A 7 -0.27 1.21 4.55
N SER A 8 -0.69 2.47 4.45
CA SER A 8 -1.31 3.18 5.56
C SER A 8 -2.80 2.84 5.64
N GLY A 9 -3.27 2.38 6.79
CA GLY A 9 -4.70 2.13 7.03
C GLY A 9 -5.54 3.40 7.25
N SER A 10 -5.00 4.59 6.99
CA SER A 10 -5.71 5.86 7.19
C SER A 10 -5.49 6.80 6.01
N LEU A 11 -6.59 7.36 5.51
CA LEU A 11 -6.65 8.31 4.41
C LEU A 11 -6.54 9.78 4.85
N ARG A 12 -6.45 10.04 6.16
CA ARG A 12 -6.36 11.42 6.66
C ARG A 12 -5.01 12.01 6.23
N GLN A 13 -5.04 13.27 5.81
CA GLN A 13 -3.84 14.01 5.41
C GLN A 13 -2.74 14.02 6.48
N ALA A 14 -3.12 14.13 7.77
CA ALA A 14 -2.21 14.11 8.91
C ALA A 14 -2.29 12.80 9.72
N SER A 15 -2.19 11.65 9.04
CA SER A 15 -2.19 10.32 9.68
C SER A 15 -0.85 10.00 10.36
N SER A 16 -0.89 9.68 11.66
CA SER A 16 0.28 9.17 12.39
C SER A 16 0.82 7.86 11.79
N ASN A 17 -0.03 7.03 11.18
CA ASN A 17 0.42 5.80 10.51
C ASN A 17 1.24 6.13 9.27
N SER A 18 0.82 7.11 8.47
CA SER A 18 1.57 7.53 7.28
C SER A 18 2.91 8.15 7.68
N ILE A 19 2.95 8.95 8.75
CA ILE A 19 4.18 9.52 9.30
C ILE A 19 5.14 8.40 9.77
N LEU A 20 4.63 7.39 10.49
CA LEU A 20 5.41 6.25 10.96
C LEU A 20 6.04 5.46 9.79
N LEU A 21 5.28 5.16 8.74
CA LEU A 21 5.78 4.43 7.58
C LEU A 21 6.90 5.22 6.87
N ARG A 22 6.75 6.55 6.74
CA ARG A 22 7.79 7.42 6.17
C ARG A 22 9.04 7.50 7.05
N ALA A 23 8.89 7.39 8.37
CA ALA A 23 10.03 7.28 9.28
C ALA A 23 10.74 5.92 9.12
N ALA A 24 9.99 4.83 8.95
CA ALA A 24 10.56 3.49 8.75
C ALA A 24 11.44 3.41 7.49
N GLU A 25 11.00 4.03 6.39
CA GLU A 25 11.80 4.15 5.15
C GLU A 25 13.14 4.89 5.39
N ARG A 26 13.12 5.95 6.18
CA ARG A 26 14.34 6.74 6.47
C ARG A 26 15.32 6.03 7.41
N LEU A 27 14.82 5.13 8.24
CA LEU A 27 15.58 4.47 9.30
C LEU A 27 15.91 3.00 8.99
N CYS A 28 15.45 2.48 7.84
CA CYS A 28 15.67 1.08 7.52
C CYS A 28 17.17 0.80 7.29
N PRO A 29 17.69 -0.34 7.76
CA PRO A 29 19.07 -0.74 7.51
C PRO A 29 19.31 -0.99 6.01
N GLU A 30 20.58 -1.06 5.64
CA GLU A 30 20.98 -1.42 4.28
C GLU A 30 20.40 -2.76 3.85
N GLY A 31 20.06 -2.85 2.56
CA GLY A 31 19.46 -4.04 1.97
C GLY A 31 17.94 -4.15 2.14
N ILE A 32 17.27 -3.14 2.70
CA ILE A 32 15.81 -3.00 2.70
C ILE A 32 15.39 -1.86 1.76
N LEU A 33 14.39 -2.13 0.92
CA LEU A 33 13.71 -1.14 0.10
C LEU A 33 12.24 -1.08 0.52
N ILE A 34 11.78 0.09 0.96
CA ILE A 34 10.37 0.34 1.31
C ILE A 34 9.74 1.19 0.21
N THR A 35 8.59 0.76 -0.32
CA THR A 35 7.79 1.51 -1.29
C THR A 35 6.41 1.76 -0.69
N HIS A 36 5.83 2.94 -0.91
CA HIS A 36 4.55 3.31 -0.31
C HIS A 36 3.40 3.15 -1.31
N TYR A 37 2.30 2.54 -0.86
CA TYR A 37 1.06 2.46 -1.61
C TYR A 37 0.04 3.45 -1.04
N GLU A 38 -0.33 4.46 -1.83
CA GLU A 38 -1.26 5.52 -1.42
C GLU A 38 -2.67 5.35 -2.01
N GLY A 39 -2.86 4.42 -2.95
CA GLY A 39 -4.14 4.13 -3.61
C GLY A 39 -5.14 3.30 -2.78
N ILE A 40 -4.96 3.18 -1.46
CA ILE A 40 -5.82 2.35 -0.61
C ILE A 40 -7.26 2.86 -0.57
N GLY A 41 -7.46 4.18 -0.71
CA GLY A 41 -8.79 4.80 -0.75
C GLY A 41 -9.50 4.66 -2.09
N GLU A 42 -8.79 4.20 -3.13
CA GLU A 42 -9.32 3.97 -4.47
C GLU A 42 -9.76 2.51 -4.67
N LEU A 43 -9.46 1.64 -3.70
CA LEU A 43 -9.90 0.26 -3.76
C LEU A 43 -11.42 0.20 -3.53
N PRO A 44 -12.15 -0.59 -4.33
CA PRO A 44 -13.57 -0.80 -4.13
C PRO A 44 -13.83 -1.51 -2.80
N HIS A 45 -15.04 -1.37 -2.28
CA HIS A 45 -15.51 -2.29 -1.25
C HIS A 45 -15.45 -3.73 -1.75
N PHE A 46 -15.17 -4.65 -0.83
CA PHE A 46 -15.17 -6.07 -1.14
C PHE A 46 -16.52 -6.48 -1.73
N ASN A 47 -16.48 -7.11 -2.91
CA ASN A 47 -17.62 -7.69 -3.57
C ASN A 47 -17.19 -9.03 -4.22
N PRO A 48 -17.72 -10.19 -3.77
CA PRO A 48 -17.35 -11.48 -4.34
C PRO A 48 -17.78 -11.64 -5.81
N ASP A 49 -18.77 -10.88 -6.29
CA ASP A 49 -19.24 -10.93 -7.67
C ASP A 49 -18.18 -10.43 -8.67
N LEU A 50 -17.20 -9.65 -8.20
CA LEU A 50 -16.11 -9.09 -9.00
C LEU A 50 -14.85 -9.98 -8.98
N PHE A 51 -14.96 -11.23 -8.54
CA PHE A 51 -13.78 -12.11 -8.41
C PHE A 51 -13.21 -12.53 -9.78
N GLU A 52 -14.07 -12.89 -10.73
CA GLU A 52 -13.68 -13.35 -12.08
C GLU A 52 -13.19 -12.19 -12.96
N ASP A 53 -13.72 -10.98 -12.75
CA ASP A 53 -13.32 -9.76 -13.45
C ASP A 53 -13.03 -8.63 -12.44
N PRO A 54 -11.85 -8.63 -11.80
CA PRO A 54 -11.49 -7.66 -10.79
C PRO A 54 -11.30 -6.26 -11.37
N PRO A 55 -11.68 -5.18 -10.66
CA PRO A 55 -11.43 -3.82 -11.09
C PRO A 55 -9.95 -3.51 -11.32
N GLU A 56 -9.66 -2.59 -12.24
CA GLU A 56 -8.31 -2.20 -12.62
C GLU A 56 -7.45 -1.78 -11.42
N THR A 57 -8.03 -1.10 -10.42
CA THR A 57 -7.33 -0.71 -9.18
C THR A 57 -6.84 -1.92 -8.36
N ILE A 58 -7.60 -3.02 -8.38
CA ILE A 58 -7.19 -4.28 -7.75
C ILE A 58 -6.09 -4.96 -8.56
N MET A 59 -6.21 -4.96 -9.90
CA MET A 59 -5.16 -5.50 -10.77
C MET A 59 -3.84 -4.73 -10.64
N ALA A 60 -3.90 -3.40 -10.56
CA ALA A 60 -2.76 -2.54 -10.34
C ALA A 60 -2.07 -2.86 -9.01
N LEU A 61 -2.81 -2.98 -7.90
CA LEU A 61 -2.25 -3.38 -6.61
C LEU A 61 -1.59 -4.76 -6.67
N ARG A 62 -2.23 -5.74 -7.31
CA ARG A 62 -1.67 -7.09 -7.49
C ARG A 62 -0.38 -7.10 -8.29
N SER A 63 -0.17 -6.16 -9.20
CA SER A 63 1.06 -6.07 -10.02
C SER A 63 2.27 -5.51 -9.27
N ILE A 64 2.07 -4.97 -8.06
CA ILE A 64 3.14 -4.42 -7.21
C ILE A 64 3.88 -5.53 -6.45
N ILE A 65 3.23 -6.67 -6.24
CA ILE A 65 3.68 -7.84 -5.46
C ILE A 65 3.89 -9.05 -6.37
#